data_AF-A0A7S1FAJ2-F1
#
_entry.id   AF-A0A7S1FAJ2-F1
#
_cell.length_a   1.000
_cell.length_b   1.000
_cell.length_c   1.000
_cell.angle_alpha   90.00
_cell.angle_beta   90.00
_cell.angle_gamma   90.00
#
_symmetry.space_group_name_H-M   'P 1'
#
loop_
_entity.id
_entity.type
_entity.pdbx_description
1 polymer ?
#
loop_
_entity_poly.entity_id
_entity_poly.type
_entity_poly.pdbx_seq_one_letter_code
_entity_poly.pdbx_strand_id
1 'polypeptide(L)'
;MNAARRLSMVTPCSAGGSLAKLLDGGGRVDFPTVTDLCERIQGDSTQMLGVAKVLAQSLDSGGRIIQLKALTIAHELLYDSDARQALLFEPGLVRALESIRGAKEDCPAEETVQLLTSEILRRLEPETICEL
;
A
#
# COMPACT_ATOMS: atom_id res chain seq x y z
N MET A 1 -11.00 20.90 41.89
CA MET A 1 -11.79 21.17 40.65
C MET A 1 -10.83 21.18 39.47
N ASN A 2 -11.17 20.35 38.48
CA ASN A 2 -10.68 20.25 37.08
C ASN A 2 -10.23 21.57 36.44
N ALA A 3 -9.45 21.63 35.37
CA ALA A 3 -8.64 20.70 34.58
C ALA A 3 -7.91 21.58 33.54
N ALA A 4 -7.07 20.94 32.73
CA ALA A 4 -6.62 21.39 31.42
C ALA A 4 -5.46 22.40 31.40
N ARG A 5 -4.26 21.87 31.15
CA ARG A 5 -3.44 22.45 30.08
C ARG A 5 -2.56 21.40 29.38
N ARG A 6 -3.05 21.05 28.19
CA ARG A 6 -2.31 20.75 26.96
C ARG A 6 -1.25 19.65 27.06
N LEU A 7 -1.75 18.42 26.93
CA LEU A 7 -1.02 17.42 26.16
C LEU A 7 -0.78 18.02 24.77
N SER A 8 0.47 18.37 24.51
CA SER A 8 1.00 18.64 23.18
C SER A 8 0.53 17.51 22.27
N MET A 9 -0.34 17.86 21.32
CA MET A 9 -0.70 16.98 20.21
C MET A 9 0.57 16.73 19.39
N VAL A 10 1.31 15.69 19.79
CA VAL A 10 2.22 15.00 18.88
C VAL A 10 1.31 14.49 17.78
N THR A 11 1.40 15.10 16.60
CA THR A 11 0.80 14.52 15.41
C THR A 11 1.44 13.14 15.27
N PRO A 12 0.69 12.03 15.33
CA PRO A 12 1.27 10.72 15.11
C PRO A 12 1.96 10.77 13.74
N CYS A 13 3.21 10.29 13.64
CA CYS A 13 3.85 10.08 12.34
C CYS A 13 2.82 9.38 11.43
N SER A 14 2.45 9.99 10.30
CA SER A 14 1.41 9.42 9.44
C SER A 14 1.77 8.01 8.99
N ALA A 15 0.78 7.15 8.80
CA ALA A 15 0.96 5.79 8.30
C ALA A 15 1.75 5.78 6.98
N GLY A 16 1.44 6.72 6.06
CA GLY A 16 2.21 6.93 4.84
C GLY A 16 3.68 7.31 5.11
N GLY A 17 3.94 8.19 6.07
CA GLY A 17 5.32 8.55 6.46
C GLY A 17 6.09 7.38 7.09
N SER A 18 5.42 6.53 7.87
CA SER A 18 6.00 5.27 8.38
C SER A 18 6.28 4.28 7.25
N LEU A 19 5.37 4.15 6.30
CA LEU A 19 5.53 3.28 5.13
C LEU A 19 6.70 3.72 4.25
N ALA A 20 6.81 5.02 3.95
CA ALA A 20 7.92 5.55 3.15
C ALA A 20 9.28 5.20 3.78
N LYS A 21 9.41 5.38 5.10
CA LYS A 21 10.62 5.00 5.84
C LYS A 21 10.90 3.49 5.78
N LEU A 22 9.87 2.66 5.86
CA LEU A 22 9.99 1.20 5.77
C LEU A 22 10.52 0.76 4.39
N LEU A 23 10.01 1.39 3.33
CA LEU A 23 10.38 1.07 1.95
C LEU A 23 11.80 1.55 1.63
N ASP A 24 12.18 2.76 2.06
CA ASP A 24 13.50 3.37 1.80
C ASP A 24 14.61 2.79 2.69
N GLY A 25 14.32 2.48 3.96
CA GLY A 25 15.33 2.20 4.99
C GLY A 25 15.94 0.80 4.98
N GLY A 26 15.72 0.00 3.93
CA GLY A 26 16.13 -1.41 3.92
C GLY A 26 15.37 -2.30 4.93
N GLY A 27 14.37 -1.75 5.63
CA GLY A 27 13.57 -2.47 6.62
C GLY A 27 12.87 -3.67 6.00
N ARG A 28 12.72 -4.75 6.78
CA ARG A 28 12.01 -5.94 6.31
C ARG A 28 10.51 -5.70 6.42
N VAL A 29 9.79 -5.99 5.35
CA VAL A 29 8.33 -6.13 5.42
C VAL A 29 8.07 -7.50 6.03
N ASP A 30 7.64 -7.53 7.28
CA ASP A 30 7.21 -8.72 7.97
C ASP A 30 5.79 -8.56 8.51
N PHE A 31 5.20 -9.67 8.93
CA PHE A 31 3.82 -9.71 9.37
C PHE A 31 3.50 -8.68 10.48
N PRO A 32 4.30 -8.54 11.57
CA PRO A 32 4.06 -7.51 12.56
C PRO A 32 4.03 -6.09 11.98
N THR A 33 4.97 -5.76 11.09
CA THR A 33 5.03 -4.42 10.48
C THR A 33 3.81 -4.13 9.60
N VAL A 34 3.32 -5.13 8.87
CA VAL A 34 2.11 -5.00 8.04
C VAL A 34 0.87 -4.88 8.92
N THR A 35 0.76 -5.70 9.96
CA THR A 35 -0.35 -5.65 10.92
C THR A 35 -0.44 -4.28 11.59
N ASP A 36 0.68 -3.74 12.09
CA ASP A 36 0.74 -2.39 12.69
C ASP A 36 0.29 -1.30 11.70
N LEU A 37 0.62 -1.45 10.41
CA LEU A 37 0.19 -0.52 9.37
C LEU A 37 -1.32 -0.62 9.16
N CYS A 38 -1.86 -1.84 9.03
CA CYS A 38 -3.29 -2.09 8.87
C CYS A 38 -4.11 -1.55 10.04
N GLU A 39 -3.67 -1.76 11.29
CA GLU A 39 -4.32 -1.22 12.48
C GLU A 39 -4.37 0.32 12.49
N ARG A 40 -3.32 0.98 11.98
CA ARG A 40 -3.25 2.45 11.96
C ARG A 40 -4.13 3.10 10.90
N ILE A 41 -4.37 2.43 9.78
CA ILE A 41 -5.19 2.95 8.68
C ILE A 41 -6.65 2.55 8.82
N GLN A 42 -6.96 1.55 9.65
CA GLN A 42 -8.33 1.06 9.86
C GLN A 42 -9.25 2.19 10.35
N GLY A 43 -10.28 2.50 9.56
CA GLY A 43 -11.24 3.57 9.86
C GLY A 43 -10.69 5.00 9.70
N ASP A 44 -9.45 5.19 9.22
CA ASP A 44 -8.87 6.50 8.94
C ASP A 44 -8.53 6.66 7.45
N SER A 45 -9.48 7.23 6.70
CA SER A 45 -9.37 7.47 5.26
C SER A 45 -8.23 8.42 4.89
N THR A 46 -7.82 9.32 5.80
CA THR A 46 -6.70 10.23 5.54
C THR A 46 -5.38 9.49 5.60
N GLN A 47 -5.22 8.59 6.57
CA GLN A 47 -4.05 7.72 6.66
C GLN A 47 -3.99 6.74 5.49
N MET A 48 -5.13 6.15 5.13
CA MET A 48 -5.25 5.24 3.98
C MET A 48 -4.84 5.93 2.67
N LEU A 49 -5.31 7.15 2.41
CA LEU A 49 -4.91 7.92 1.22
C LEU A 49 -3.41 8.21 1.22
N GLY A 50 -2.83 8.53 2.38
CA GLY A 50 -1.39 8.70 2.51
C GLY A 50 -0.61 7.44 2.16
N VAL A 51 -1.09 6.28 2.59
CA VAL A 51 -0.50 4.97 2.25
C VAL A 51 -0.62 4.65 0.77
N ALA A 52 -1.81 4.84 0.17
CA ALA A 52 -2.04 4.57 -1.26
C ALA A 52 -1.10 5.39 -2.15
N LYS A 53 -0.89 6.68 -1.83
CA LYS A 53 0.05 7.56 -2.55
C LYS A 53 1.49 7.07 -2.48
N VAL A 54 1.94 6.66 -1.29
CA VAL A 54 3.31 6.14 -1.12
C VAL A 54 3.48 4.83 -1.89
N LEU A 55 2.50 3.93 -1.84
CA LEU A 55 2.52 2.69 -2.63
C LEU A 55 2.61 2.98 -4.14
N ALA A 56 1.78 3.90 -4.65
CA ALA A 56 1.83 4.29 -6.05
C ALA A 56 3.21 4.83 -6.46
N GLN A 57 3.79 5.72 -5.66
CA GLN A 57 5.12 6.28 -5.91
C GLN A 57 6.22 5.21 -5.86
N SER A 58 6.17 4.32 -4.87
CA SER A 58 7.15 3.24 -4.72
C SER A 58 7.04 2.18 -5.83
N LEU A 59 5.85 1.95 -6.37
CA LEU A 59 5.66 1.06 -7.52
C LEU A 59 6.15 1.71 -8.83
N ASP A 60 5.89 2.99 -9.02
CA ASP A 60 6.24 3.72 -10.24
C ASP A 60 7.74 4.00 -10.36
N SER A 61 8.37 4.47 -9.27
CA SER A 61 9.75 4.97 -9.28
C SER A 61 10.74 4.11 -8.50
N GLY A 62 10.27 3.08 -7.78
CA GLY A 62 11.13 2.22 -6.97
C GLY A 62 11.85 1.15 -7.80
N GLY A 63 13.02 0.72 -7.34
CA GLY A 63 13.67 -0.49 -7.85
C GLY A 63 12.92 -1.77 -7.45
N ARG A 64 13.25 -2.91 -8.07
CA ARG A 64 12.53 -4.18 -7.87
C ARG A 64 12.34 -4.63 -6.42
N ILE A 65 13.32 -4.37 -5.54
CA ILE A 65 13.20 -4.69 -4.10
C ILE A 65 12.10 -3.84 -3.44
N ILE A 66 12.06 -2.54 -3.76
CA ILE A 66 11.05 -1.61 -3.23
C ILE A 66 9.67 -1.97 -3.79
N GLN A 67 9.60 -2.25 -5.09
CA GLN A 67 8.36 -2.68 -5.74
C GLN A 67 7.83 -3.97 -5.14
N LEU A 68 8.66 -4.99 -4.93
CA LEU A 68 8.23 -6.23 -4.29
C LEU A 68 7.65 -5.98 -2.89
N LYS A 69 8.31 -5.16 -2.06
CA LYS A 69 7.79 -4.76 -0.75
C LYS A 69 6.45 -4.04 -0.84
N ALA A 70 6.34 -3.08 -1.76
CA ALA A 70 5.10 -2.33 -1.99
C ALA A 70 3.98 -3.24 -2.48
N LEU A 71 4.26 -4.18 -3.39
CA LEU A 71 3.32 -5.19 -3.87
C LEU A 71 2.85 -6.10 -2.74
N THR A 72 3.76 -6.57 -1.87
CA THR A 72 3.38 -7.37 -0.70
C THR A 72 2.43 -6.60 0.21
N ILE A 73 2.72 -5.34 0.53
CA ILE A 73 1.86 -4.52 1.38
C ILE A 73 0.52 -4.26 0.69
N ALA A 74 0.52 -3.87 -0.58
CA ALA A 74 -0.70 -3.66 -1.34
C ALA A 74 -1.58 -4.91 -1.38
N HIS A 75 -0.99 -6.10 -1.56
CA HIS A 75 -1.71 -7.37 -1.54
C HIS A 75 -2.43 -7.61 -0.20
N GLU A 76 -1.78 -7.35 0.93
CA GLU A 76 -2.40 -7.50 2.25
C GLU A 76 -3.52 -6.47 2.48
N LEU A 77 -3.39 -5.26 1.93
CA LEU A 77 -4.44 -4.24 2.02
C LEU A 77 -5.70 -4.60 1.25
N LEU A 78 -5.62 -5.42 0.19
CA LEU A 78 -6.79 -5.81 -0.60
C LEU A 78 -7.82 -6.65 0.17
N TYR A 79 -7.46 -7.17 1.33
CA TYR A 79 -8.39 -7.89 2.20
C TYR A 79 -9.31 -6.96 3.00
N ASP A 80 -9.02 -5.66 3.05
CA ASP A 80 -9.88 -4.62 3.61
C ASP A 80 -10.61 -3.88 2.47
N SER A 81 -11.94 -3.78 2.54
CA SER A 81 -12.75 -3.21 1.45
C SER A 81 -12.49 -1.72 1.25
N ASP A 82 -12.27 -0.97 2.33
CA ASP A 82 -12.04 0.47 2.28
C ASP A 82 -10.65 0.76 1.71
N ALA A 83 -9.65 -0.03 2.11
CA ALA A 83 -8.31 -0.01 1.56
C ALA A 83 -8.30 -0.34 0.07
N ARG A 84 -8.98 -1.42 -0.33
CA ARG A 84 -9.14 -1.81 -1.74
C ARG A 84 -9.73 -0.66 -2.56
N GLN A 85 -10.77 0.00 -2.04
CA GLN A 85 -11.40 1.13 -2.71
C GLN A 85 -10.46 2.34 -2.82
N ALA A 86 -9.69 2.64 -1.77
CA ALA A 86 -8.70 3.72 -1.78
C ALA A 86 -7.56 3.44 -2.78
N LEU A 87 -7.09 2.20 -2.86
CA LEU A 87 -6.09 1.76 -3.83
C LEU A 87 -6.60 1.87 -5.27
N LEU A 88 -7.85 1.46 -5.53
CA LEU A 88 -8.48 1.58 -6.84
C LEU A 88 -8.60 3.03 -7.30
N PHE A 89 -8.93 3.94 -6.38
CA PHE A 89 -9.09 5.37 -6.70
C PHE A 89 -7.79 6.17 -6.72
N GLU A 90 -6.65 5.59 -6.33
CA GLU A 90 -5.36 6.26 -6.43
C GLU A 90 -4.83 6.15 -7.87
N PRO A 91 -4.87 7.23 -8.69
CA PRO A 91 -4.66 7.13 -10.13
C PRO A 91 -3.25 6.64 -10.51
N GLY A 92 -2.26 6.91 -9.66
CA GLY A 92 -0.89 6.47 -9.88
C GLY A 92 -0.70 4.96 -9.70
N LEU A 93 -1.54 4.30 -8.89
CA LEU A 93 -1.32 2.91 -8.49
C LEU A 93 -1.57 1.95 -9.65
N VAL A 94 -2.75 2.00 -10.27
CA VAL A 94 -3.12 1.10 -11.37
C VAL A 94 -2.16 1.27 -12.54
N ARG A 95 -1.80 2.52 -12.88
CA ARG A 95 -0.82 2.80 -13.93
C ARG A 95 0.55 2.18 -13.62
N ALA A 96 1.04 2.30 -12.39
CA ALA A 96 2.31 1.72 -11.99
C ALA A 96 2.29 0.19 -12.08
N LEU A 97 1.20 -0.45 -11.62
CA LEU A 97 1.00 -1.90 -11.72
C LEU A 97 0.99 -2.39 -13.18
N GLU A 98 0.27 -1.68 -14.06
CA GLU A 98 0.26 -1.98 -15.50
C GLU A 98 1.65 -1.87 -16.12
N SER A 99 2.42 -0.86 -15.73
CA SER A 99 3.81 -0.69 -16.19
C SER A 99 4.70 -1.83 -15.71
N ILE A 100 4.57 -2.27 -14.46
CA ILE A 100 5.30 -3.42 -13.91
C ILE A 100 4.93 -4.70 -14.65
N ARG A 101 3.63 -4.93 -14.91
CA ARG A 101 3.14 -6.11 -15.66
C ARG A 101 3.70 -6.18 -17.08
N GLY A 102 3.90 -5.03 -17.72
CA GLY A 102 4.47 -4.93 -19.07
C GLY A 102 6.00 -5.01 -19.11
N ALA A 103 6.68 -4.71 -18.00
CA ALA A 103 8.12 -4.78 -17.90
C ALA A 103 8.57 -6.23 -17.64
N LYS A 104 9.66 -6.65 -18.30
CA LYS A 104 10.36 -7.89 -17.96
C LYS A 104 11.76 -7.56 -17.49
N GLU A 105 12.10 -7.98 -16.28
CA GLU A 105 13.48 -7.92 -15.78
C GLU A 105 14.01 -9.32 -15.51
N ASP A 106 15.26 -9.58 -15.89
CA ASP A 106 15.93 -10.84 -15.58
C ASP A 106 16.47 -10.77 -14.15
N CYS A 107 15.59 -10.96 -13.17
CA CYS A 107 15.93 -10.95 -11.76
C CYS A 107 15.26 -12.12 -11.00
N PRO A 108 15.86 -12.61 -9.89
CA PRO A 108 15.30 -13.73 -9.13
C PRO A 108 13.90 -13.49 -8.56
N ALA A 109 13.49 -12.22 -8.43
CA ALA A 109 12.20 -11.83 -7.87
C ALA A 109 11.12 -11.59 -8.94
N GLU A 110 11.45 -11.68 -10.22
CA GLU A 110 10.55 -11.28 -11.31
C GLU A 110 9.24 -12.07 -11.29
N GLU A 111 9.31 -13.39 -11.13
CA GLU A 111 8.09 -14.23 -11.08
C GLU A 111 7.16 -13.81 -9.95
N THR A 112 7.71 -13.51 -8.77
CA THR A 112 6.91 -13.06 -7.62
C THR A 112 6.31 -11.67 -7.86
N VAL A 113 7.07 -10.76 -8.45
CA VAL A 113 6.60 -9.41 -8.83
C VAL A 113 5.44 -9.52 -9.82
N GLN A 114 5.58 -10.34 -10.86
CA GLN A 114 4.54 -10.53 -11.87
C GLN A 114 3.27 -11.19 -11.32
N LEU A 115 3.44 -12.20 -10.45
CA LEU A 115 2.34 -12.89 -9.79
C LEU A 115 1.54 -11.93 -8.89
N LEU A 116 2.22 -11.19 -8.00
CA LEU A 116 1.56 -10.24 -7.11
C LEU A 116 0.90 -9.10 -7.90
N THR A 117 1.57 -8.56 -8.91
CA THR A 117 1.03 -7.49 -9.76
C THR A 117 -0.27 -7.94 -10.45
N SER A 118 -0.27 -9.16 -11.00
CA SER A 118 -1.44 -9.71 -11.68
C SER A 118 -2.60 -9.96 -10.72
N GLU A 119 -2.33 -10.51 -9.54
CA GLU A 119 -3.36 -10.74 -8.52
C GLU A 119 -3.94 -9.42 -7.99
N ILE A 120 -3.11 -8.40 -7.76
CA ILE A 120 -3.56 -7.09 -7.32
C ILE A 120 -4.48 -6.45 -8.38
N LEU A 121 -4.06 -6.44 -9.64
CA LEU A 121 -4.89 -5.90 -10.73
C LEU A 121 -6.25 -6.62 -10.81
N ARG A 122 -6.24 -7.96 -10.76
CA ARG A 122 -7.46 -8.78 -10.77
C ARG A 122 -8.40 -8.48 -9.59
N ARG A 123 -7.86 -8.16 -8.41
CA ARG A 123 -8.63 -7.84 -7.19
C ARG A 123 -9.15 -6.40 -7.17
N LEU A 124 -8.50 -5.50 -7.89
CA LEU A 124 -8.92 -4.12 -8.06
C LEU A 124 -10.03 -3.97 -9.12
N GLU A 125 -10.20 -4.95 -10.01
CA GLU A 125 -11.35 -4.99 -10.91
C GLU A 125 -12.65 -4.97 -10.08
N PRO A 126 -13.60 -4.07 -10.41
CA PRO A 126 -14.89 -4.08 -9.76
C PRO A 126 -15.54 -5.45 -9.93
N GLU A 127 -16.08 -6.01 -8.83
CA GLU A 127 -16.94 -7.19 -8.92
C GLU A 127 -18.10 -6.85 -9.86
N THR A 128 -18.09 -7.39 -11.08
CA THR A 128 -19.22 -7.29 -11.99
C THR A 128 -20.37 -8.03 -11.34
N ILE A 129 -21.26 -7.28 -10.69
CA ILE A 129 -22.54 -7.79 -10.26
C ILE A 129 -23.30 -8.13 -11.55
N CYS A 130 -23.30 -9.41 -11.94
CA CYS A 130 -24.34 -9.92 -12.80
C CYS A 130 -25.63 -9.88 -11.98
N GLU A 131 -26.40 -8.80 -12.11
CA GLU A 131 -27.81 -8.81 -11.75
C GLU A 131 -28.50 -9.85 -12.65
N LEU A 132 -28.93 -10.97 -12.06
CA LEU A 132 -29.85 -11.94 -12.65
C LEU A 132 -31.27 -11.68 -12.13
#